data_AF-A0A819S1F6-F1
#
_entry.id   AF-A0A819S1F6-F1
#
_cell.length_a   1.000
_cell.length_b   1.000
_cell.length_c   1.000
_cell.angle_alpha   90.00
_cell.angle_beta   90.00
_cell.angle_gamma   90.00
#
_symmetry.space_group_name_H-M   'P 1'
#
loop_
_entity.id
_entity.type
_entity.pdbx_description
1 polymer ?
#
loop_
_entity_poly.entity_id
_entity_poly.type
_entity_poly.pdbx_seq_one_letter_code
_entity_poly.pdbx_strand_id
1 'polypeptide(L)'
;MLTENSQHFPQPSETGKYYYESIQINVNISGLFIISSKSRSDLSGYIYKNSFNPLNPTENLLELDDNGCSDNQFKLLIALEVNTKYILVVTTSQANVTGTFSIIVTGPTKAVLERTNISSTSTSISTATAFTTTTKPSYACMTYYPTWMLIMICSIINLMKKLI
;
A
#
# COMPACT_ATOMS: atom_id res chain seq x y z
N MET A 1 -13.27 2.25 -4.91
CA MET A 1 -12.98 3.14 -6.05
C MET A 1 -12.18 4.31 -5.49
N LEU A 2 -11.20 4.82 -6.20
CA LEU A 2 -10.49 6.01 -5.76
C LEU A 2 -11.33 7.24 -6.11
N THR A 3 -11.58 8.11 -5.13
CA THR A 3 -12.35 9.36 -5.30
C THR A 3 -11.62 10.52 -4.65
N GLU A 4 -12.02 11.75 -4.94
CA GLU A 4 -11.45 12.93 -4.28
C GLU A 4 -11.70 12.97 -2.76
N ASN A 5 -12.66 12.19 -2.27
CA ASN A 5 -12.97 12.03 -0.84
C ASN A 5 -12.16 10.91 -0.18
N SER A 6 -11.41 10.12 -0.95
CA SER A 6 -10.52 9.09 -0.41
C SER A 6 -9.40 9.75 0.39
N GLN A 7 -8.86 9.03 1.38
CA GLN A 7 -7.72 9.51 2.12
C GLN A 7 -6.46 9.57 1.25
N HIS A 8 -5.47 10.34 1.70
CA HIS A 8 -4.25 10.55 0.94
C HIS A 8 -3.13 9.61 1.36
N PHE A 9 -2.53 8.96 0.37
CA PHE A 9 -1.34 8.15 0.53
C PHE A 9 -0.12 9.08 0.61
N PRO A 10 0.76 8.92 1.60
CA PRO A 10 1.94 9.76 1.69
C PRO A 10 2.99 9.28 0.69
N GLN A 11 3.22 10.08 -0.36
CA GLN A 11 4.40 9.95 -1.19
C GLN A 11 5.38 11.11 -0.92
N PRO A 12 6.68 10.82 -0.74
CA PRO A 12 7.66 11.86 -0.37
C PRO A 12 7.95 12.91 -1.46
N SER A 13 7.64 12.63 -2.73
CA SER A 13 8.35 13.26 -3.85
C SER A 13 7.49 13.92 -4.93
N GLU A 14 6.17 14.05 -4.77
CA GLU A 14 5.35 14.63 -5.83
C GLU A 14 4.42 15.75 -5.35
N THR A 15 4.33 16.79 -6.19
CA THR A 15 3.30 17.81 -6.10
C THR A 15 1.95 17.18 -6.44
N GLY A 16 1.14 16.85 -5.43
CA GLY A 16 -0.24 16.42 -5.64
C GLY A 16 -0.75 15.46 -4.57
N LYS A 17 -2.01 15.04 -4.70
CA LYS A 17 -2.69 14.16 -3.76
C LYS A 17 -2.80 12.76 -4.34
N TYR A 18 -2.25 11.77 -3.65
CA TYR A 18 -2.45 10.36 -4.01
C TYR A 18 -3.62 9.82 -3.23
N TYR A 19 -4.67 9.38 -3.89
CA TYR A 19 -5.82 8.81 -3.22
C TYR A 19 -5.58 7.33 -2.97
N TYR A 20 -5.97 6.83 -1.80
CA TYR A 20 -5.95 5.39 -1.53
C TYR A 20 -7.27 4.85 -1.00
N GLU A 21 -7.47 3.55 -1.24
CA GLU A 21 -8.41 2.73 -0.49
C GLU A 21 -7.66 1.67 0.31
N SER A 22 -8.15 1.39 1.53
CA SER A 22 -7.69 0.27 2.34
C SER A 22 -8.78 -0.80 2.39
N ILE A 23 -8.37 -2.05 2.21
CA ILE A 23 -9.24 -3.21 2.07
C ILE A 23 -8.67 -4.30 2.96
N GLN A 24 -9.42 -4.72 3.97
CA GLN A 24 -9.07 -5.88 4.77
C GLN A 24 -9.29 -7.16 3.95
N ILE A 25 -8.32 -8.06 4.01
CA ILE A 25 -8.37 -9.38 3.39
C ILE A 25 -8.54 -10.42 4.49
N ASN A 26 -9.59 -11.23 4.39
CA ASN A 26 -9.84 -12.35 5.28
C ASN A 26 -9.84 -13.65 4.46
N VAL A 27 -9.07 -14.66 4.91
CA VAL A 27 -9.03 -16.00 4.30
C VAL A 27 -9.46 -17.06 5.30
N ASN A 28 -10.11 -18.12 4.82
CA ASN A 28 -10.57 -19.24 5.64
C ASN A 28 -9.64 -20.47 5.57
N ILE A 29 -8.65 -20.47 4.67
CA ILE A 29 -7.60 -21.48 4.56
C ILE A 29 -6.28 -20.75 4.33
N SER A 30 -5.24 -21.13 5.09
CA SER A 30 -3.90 -20.57 4.92
C SER A 30 -3.28 -21.08 3.62
N GLY A 31 -2.54 -20.24 2.92
CA GLY A 31 -1.85 -20.65 1.71
C GLY A 31 -1.35 -19.49 0.87
N LEU A 32 -0.93 -19.81 -0.36
CA LEU A 32 -0.37 -18.85 -1.29
C LEU A 32 -1.47 -18.24 -2.16
N PHE A 33 -1.56 -16.92 -2.16
CA PHE A 33 -2.54 -16.15 -2.93
C PHE A 33 -1.85 -15.23 -3.93
N ILE A 34 -2.49 -15.08 -5.08
CA ILE A 34 -2.19 -14.05 -6.07
C ILE A 34 -3.28 -12.99 -5.97
N ILE A 35 -2.90 -11.76 -5.68
CA ILE A 35 -3.80 -10.61 -5.60
C ILE A 35 -3.39 -9.63 -6.68
N SER A 36 -4.32 -9.27 -7.55
CA SER A 36 -4.07 -8.38 -8.68
C SER A 36 -5.16 -7.33 -8.84
N SER A 37 -4.85 -6.27 -9.55
CA SER A 37 -5.81 -5.23 -9.90
C SER A 37 -6.23 -5.28 -11.37
N LYS A 38 -7.36 -4.63 -11.65
CA LYS A 38 -7.80 -4.32 -13.00
C LYS A 38 -8.43 -2.93 -13.01
N SER A 39 -7.88 -2.05 -13.84
CA SER A 39 -8.25 -0.64 -13.94
C SER A 39 -7.88 -0.08 -15.32
N ARG A 40 -8.35 1.13 -15.61
CA ARG A 40 -7.84 1.94 -16.74
C ARG A 40 -6.62 2.78 -16.33
N SER A 41 -6.42 2.98 -15.04
CA SER A 41 -5.33 3.75 -14.46
C SER A 41 -4.22 2.83 -13.95
N ASP A 42 -3.01 3.37 -13.88
CA ASP A 42 -1.85 2.69 -13.29
C ASP A 42 -2.01 2.61 -11.76
N LEU A 43 -2.03 1.39 -11.23
CA LEU A 43 -2.31 1.11 -9.83
C LEU A 43 -1.17 0.38 -9.15
N SER A 44 -0.82 0.88 -7.97
CA SER A 44 0.10 0.24 -7.05
C SER A 44 -0.67 -0.41 -5.89
N GLY A 45 -0.20 -1.59 -5.47
CA GLY A 45 -0.77 -2.35 -4.37
C GLY A 45 0.27 -2.61 -3.29
N TYR A 46 -0.13 -2.44 -2.03
CA TYR A 46 0.70 -2.66 -0.85
C TYR A 46 -0.05 -3.58 0.12
N ILE A 47 0.60 -4.63 0.62
CA ILE A 47 0.00 -5.51 1.63
C ILE A 47 0.69 -5.34 2.96
N TYR A 48 -0.12 -5.09 3.98
CA TYR A 48 0.30 -4.93 5.37
C TYR A 48 -0.21 -6.07 6.24
N LYS A 49 0.59 -6.47 7.23
CA LYS A 49 0.16 -7.35 8.31
C LYS A 49 -0.46 -6.53 9.44
N ASN A 50 -1.59 -6.95 9.97
CA ASN A 50 -2.32 -6.39 11.12
C ASN A 50 -2.88 -4.96 10.92
N SER A 51 -2.04 -3.97 10.62
CA SER A 51 -2.40 -2.56 10.52
C SER A 51 -1.61 -1.84 9.43
N PHE A 52 -2.26 -0.83 8.84
CA PHE A 52 -1.64 0.14 7.94
C PHE A 52 -1.64 1.49 8.65
N ASN A 53 -0.47 2.12 8.72
CA ASN A 53 -0.29 3.45 9.28
C ASN A 53 0.10 4.42 8.16
N PRO A 54 -0.78 5.33 7.71
CA PRO A 54 -0.41 6.27 6.67
C PRO A 54 0.73 7.18 7.12
N LEU A 55 0.90 7.50 8.42
CA LEU A 55 2.04 8.32 8.85
C LEU A 55 3.38 7.57 8.81
N ASN A 56 3.34 6.24 8.70
CA ASN A 56 4.51 5.38 8.62
C ASN A 56 4.25 4.21 7.66
N PRO A 57 4.22 4.45 6.34
CA PRO A 57 3.72 3.49 5.34
C PRO A 57 4.65 2.29 5.11
N THR A 58 5.82 2.25 5.75
CA THR A 58 6.72 1.08 5.75
C THR A 58 6.46 0.15 6.95
N GLU A 59 5.73 0.60 7.96
CA GLU A 59 5.38 -0.19 9.13
C GLU A 59 4.47 -1.35 8.73
N ASN A 60 4.84 -2.57 9.13
CA ASN A 60 4.12 -3.82 8.84
C ASN A 60 3.92 -4.15 7.35
N LEU A 61 4.62 -3.47 6.44
CA LEU A 61 4.59 -3.77 5.02
C LEU A 61 5.20 -5.16 4.75
N LEU A 62 4.48 -6.01 4.02
CA LEU A 62 4.93 -7.35 3.64
C LEU A 62 5.36 -7.42 2.18
N GLU A 63 4.56 -6.84 1.29
CA GLU A 63 4.76 -6.94 -0.16
C GLU A 63 4.19 -5.70 -0.84
N LEU A 64 4.80 -5.28 -1.95
CA LEU A 64 4.30 -4.20 -2.78
C LEU A 64 4.62 -4.46 -4.25
N ASP A 65 3.78 -3.96 -5.13
CA ASP A 65 4.00 -3.98 -6.56
C ASP A 65 3.33 -2.74 -7.15
N ASP A 66 4.09 -2.01 -7.96
CA ASP A 66 3.70 -0.75 -8.55
C ASP A 66 3.44 -0.85 -10.06
N ASN A 67 3.73 -1.97 -10.72
CA ASN A 67 3.53 -2.05 -12.18
C ASN A 67 3.23 -3.44 -12.79
N GLY A 68 3.29 -4.56 -12.04
CA GLY A 68 3.01 -5.91 -12.58
C GLY A 68 3.85 -6.33 -13.81
N CYS A 69 4.86 -5.53 -14.14
CA CYS A 69 5.78 -5.52 -15.27
C CYS A 69 5.16 -5.60 -16.69
N SER A 70 3.85 -5.34 -16.94
CA SER A 70 3.32 -5.22 -18.34
C SER A 70 1.96 -4.54 -18.59
N ASP A 71 1.04 -4.44 -17.62
CA ASP A 71 -0.31 -3.89 -17.83
C ASP A 71 -0.68 -2.74 -16.88
N ASN A 72 0.31 -2.18 -16.19
CA ASN A 72 0.16 -1.10 -15.20
C ASN A 72 -0.76 -1.49 -14.03
N GLN A 73 -0.94 -2.78 -13.77
CA GLN A 73 -1.71 -3.30 -12.66
C GLN A 73 -0.80 -4.10 -11.75
N PHE A 74 -0.86 -3.86 -10.44
CA PHE A 74 -0.11 -4.68 -9.50
C PHE A 74 -0.55 -6.15 -9.54
N LYS A 75 0.41 -7.06 -9.28
CA LYS A 75 0.22 -8.49 -9.10
C LYS A 75 1.13 -9.01 -7.99
N LEU A 76 0.56 -9.18 -6.82
CA LEU A 76 1.23 -9.57 -5.59
C LEU A 76 1.08 -11.08 -5.35
N LEU A 77 2.16 -11.76 -5.01
CA LEU A 77 2.17 -13.16 -4.58
C LEU A 77 2.49 -13.20 -3.09
N ILE A 78 1.57 -13.69 -2.26
CA ILE A 78 1.72 -13.63 -0.79
C ILE A 78 1.14 -14.86 -0.09
N ALA A 79 1.82 -15.30 0.97
CA ALA A 79 1.29 -16.31 1.88
C ALA A 79 0.38 -15.66 2.93
N LEU A 80 -0.90 -16.02 2.92
CA LEU A 80 -1.90 -15.55 3.89
C LEU A 80 -2.22 -16.65 4.89
N GLU A 81 -2.36 -16.26 6.15
CA GLU A 81 -2.72 -17.14 7.26
C GLU A 81 -4.17 -16.89 7.72
N VAL A 82 -4.88 -17.96 8.09
CA VAL A 82 -6.18 -17.83 8.77
C VAL A 82 -6.03 -17.08 10.10
N ASN A 83 -7.08 -16.36 10.49
CA ASN A 83 -7.11 -15.56 11.73
C ASN A 83 -6.06 -14.44 11.82
N THR A 84 -5.33 -14.17 10.73
CA THR A 84 -4.40 -13.06 10.62
C THR A 84 -5.05 -11.95 9.81
N LYS A 85 -4.99 -10.72 10.31
CA LYS A 85 -5.51 -9.55 9.61
C LYS A 85 -4.49 -9.09 8.58
N TYR A 86 -4.90 -8.95 7.33
CA TYR A 86 -4.11 -8.34 6.27
C TYR A 86 -4.86 -7.14 5.69
N ILE A 87 -4.13 -6.09 5.33
CA ILE A 87 -4.69 -4.89 4.71
C ILE A 87 -4.01 -4.69 3.37
N LEU A 88 -4.80 -4.71 2.30
CA LEU A 88 -4.41 -4.24 0.99
C LEU A 88 -4.68 -2.74 0.91
N VAL A 89 -3.65 -1.96 0.63
CA VAL A 89 -3.77 -0.55 0.24
C VAL A 89 -3.59 -0.45 -1.26
N VAL A 90 -4.54 0.20 -1.91
CA VAL A 90 -4.52 0.46 -3.36
C VAL A 90 -4.42 1.95 -3.57
N THR A 91 -3.44 2.38 -4.38
CA THR A 91 -3.23 3.78 -4.76
C THR A 91 -2.88 3.85 -6.25
N THR A 92 -2.83 5.05 -6.81
CA THR A 92 -2.36 5.30 -8.18
C THR A 92 -0.87 5.59 -8.21
N SER A 93 -0.23 5.28 -9.34
CA SER A 93 1.18 5.64 -9.60
C SER A 93 1.35 7.14 -9.91
N GLN A 94 0.25 7.84 -10.25
CA GLN A 94 0.23 9.28 -10.54
C GLN A 94 -0.66 10.04 -9.56
N ALA A 95 -0.27 11.28 -9.24
CA ALA A 95 -1.02 12.16 -8.37
C ALA A 95 -2.35 12.64 -8.98
N ASN A 96 -3.32 12.94 -8.11
CA ASN A 96 -4.65 13.45 -8.43
C ASN A 96 -5.49 12.55 -9.37
N VAL A 97 -5.13 11.26 -9.47
CA VAL A 97 -5.87 10.29 -10.28
C VAL A 97 -6.93 9.60 -9.44
N THR A 98 -8.16 9.60 -9.95
CA THR A 98 -9.31 8.89 -9.39
C THR A 98 -9.81 7.85 -10.39
N GLY A 99 -10.65 6.92 -9.94
CA GLY A 99 -11.23 5.93 -10.84
C GLY A 99 -11.73 4.66 -10.17
N THR A 100 -12.45 3.88 -10.96
CA THR A 100 -12.91 2.55 -10.58
C THR A 100 -11.85 1.50 -10.87
N PHE A 101 -11.71 0.56 -9.96
CA PHE A 101 -10.84 -0.60 -10.11
C PHE A 101 -11.54 -1.84 -9.56
N SER A 102 -11.06 -3.01 -9.98
CA SER A 102 -11.45 -4.30 -9.43
C SER A 102 -10.22 -5.01 -8.86
N ILE A 103 -10.43 -5.77 -7.79
CA ILE A 103 -9.40 -6.64 -7.21
C ILE A 103 -9.76 -8.08 -7.55
N ILE A 104 -8.77 -8.82 -8.03
CA ILE A 104 -8.88 -10.22 -8.41
C ILE A 104 -7.96 -11.01 -7.47
N VAL A 105 -8.56 -11.94 -6.73
CA VAL A 105 -7.83 -12.82 -5.79
C VAL A 105 -7.94 -14.26 -6.28
N THR A 106 -6.80 -14.91 -6.44
CA THR A 106 -6.68 -16.33 -6.81
C THR A 106 -5.88 -17.05 -5.73
N GLY A 107 -6.36 -18.20 -5.26
CA GLY A 107 -5.68 -18.99 -4.24
C GLY A 107 -6.43 -20.27 -3.91
N PRO A 108 -6.05 -20.97 -2.83
CA PRO A 108 -6.67 -22.24 -2.41
C PRO A 108 -8.16 -22.13 -2.09
N THR A 109 -8.65 -20.93 -1.81
CA THR A 109 -10.02 -20.65 -1.39
C THR A 109 -10.42 -19.23 -1.78
N LYS A 110 -11.71 -18.90 -1.61
CA LYS A 110 -12.22 -17.54 -1.76
C LYS A 110 -11.75 -16.68 -0.60
N ALA A 111 -11.17 -15.52 -0.90
CA ALA A 111 -10.92 -14.47 0.07
C ALA A 111 -12.13 -13.53 0.19
N VAL A 112 -12.40 -13.05 1.40
CA VAL A 112 -13.38 -12.00 1.66
C VAL A 112 -12.64 -10.66 1.72
N LEU A 113 -13.15 -9.68 0.98
CA LEU A 113 -12.59 -8.34 0.89
C LEU A 113 -13.55 -7.33 1.53
N GLU A 114 -13.08 -6.61 2.54
CA GLU A 114 -13.88 -5.65 3.29
C GLU A 114 -13.21 -4.27 3.23
N ARG A 115 -13.90 -3.27 2.67
CA ARG A 115 -13.36 -1.91 2.64
C ARG A 115 -13.26 -1.37 4.05
N THR A 116 -12.08 -0.95 4.47
CA THR A 116 -11.87 -0.23 5.72
C THR A 116 -11.90 1.25 5.42
N ASN A 117 -12.99 1.92 5.80
CA ASN A 117 -12.93 3.38 5.92
C ASN A 117 -12.09 3.68 7.15
N ILE A 118 -10.83 4.01 6.95
CA ILE A 118 -10.07 4.67 8.01
C ILE A 118 -10.72 6.05 8.09
N SER A 119 -11.75 6.21 8.94
CA SER A 119 -12.26 7.54 9.25
C SER A 119 -11.06 8.36 9.69
N SER A 120 -10.90 9.53 9.10
CA SER A 120 -9.94 10.53 9.59
C SER A 120 -10.27 10.79 11.05
N THR A 121 -9.58 10.11 11.96
CA THR A 121 -9.60 10.43 13.38
C THR A 121 -8.96 11.80 13.47
N SER A 122 -9.79 12.84 13.42
CA SER A 122 -9.40 14.17 13.86
C SER A 122 -9.12 14.05 15.35
N THR A 123 -7.86 13.86 15.71
CA THR A 123 -7.42 14.01 17.09
C THR A 123 -7.76 15.45 17.49
N SER A 124 -8.82 15.62 18.27
CA SER A 124 -9.10 16.89 18.93
C SER A 124 -7.97 17.16 19.90
N ILE A 125 -7.07 18.08 19.54
CA ILE A 125 -6.02 18.57 20.41
C ILE A 125 -6.70 19.36 21.53
N SER A 126 -6.81 18.76 22.71
CA SER A 126 -7.05 19.53 23.94
C SER A 126 -5.75 20.23 24.30
N THR A 127 -5.74 21.56 24.16
CA THR A 127 -4.65 22.43 24.59
C THR A 127 -4.32 22.21 26.06
N ALA A 128 -3.11 21.72 26.32
CA ALA A 128 -2.44 21.87 27.61
C ALA A 128 -1.16 22.67 27.37
N THR A 129 -1.16 23.92 27.85
CA THR A 129 -0.02 24.82 27.82
C THR A 129 0.98 24.42 28.90
N ALA A 130 2.24 24.15 28.55
CA ALA A 130 3.38 24.49 29.41
C ALA A 130 4.75 24.36 28.68
N PHE A 131 5.40 25.52 28.57
CA PHE A 131 6.83 25.86 28.67
C PHE A 131 7.95 25.03 28.04
N THR A 132 8.86 25.82 27.47
CA THR A 132 10.10 25.58 26.73
C THR A 132 11.17 24.74 27.44
N THR A 133 11.87 23.90 26.66
CA THR A 133 13.34 23.84 26.67
C THR A 133 13.90 23.46 25.29
N THR A 134 14.96 24.17 24.94
CA THR A 134 15.88 23.94 23.82
C THR A 134 16.56 22.57 23.91
N THR A 135 16.58 21.82 22.80
CA THR A 135 17.81 21.27 22.19
C THR A 135 17.47 20.73 20.79
N LYS A 136 18.33 21.07 19.83
CA LYS A 136 18.33 20.55 18.46
C LYS A 136 18.86 19.11 18.48
N PRO A 137 18.15 18.16 17.86
CA PRO A 137 18.84 17.07 17.19
C PRO A 137 18.54 17.12 15.70
N SER A 138 19.63 17.19 14.92
CA SER A 138 19.63 16.87 13.52
C SER A 138 19.22 15.41 13.33
N TYR A 139 18.18 15.15 12.54
CA TYR A 139 17.99 13.85 11.92
C TYR A 139 17.79 14.06 10.43
N ALA A 140 18.91 14.01 9.72
CA ALA A 140 18.93 13.40 8.41
C ALA A 140 18.60 11.92 8.62
N CYS A 141 17.45 11.48 8.12
CA CYS A 141 17.23 10.07 7.81
C CYS A 141 16.63 10.02 6.40
N MET A 142 17.51 10.21 5.42
CA MET A 142 17.29 9.71 4.08
C MET A 142 17.32 8.19 4.17
N THR A 143 16.17 7.54 4.06
CA THR A 143 16.11 6.25 3.36
C THR A 143 15.30 6.48 2.10
N TYR A 144 15.94 7.24 1.22
CA TYR A 144 15.59 7.37 -0.17
C TYR A 144 15.67 5.96 -0.76
N TYR A 145 14.55 5.35 -1.15
CA TYR A 145 14.65 4.33 -2.19
C TYR A 145 14.94 5.11 -3.47
N PRO A 146 16.17 5.05 -4.02
CA PRO A 146 16.37 5.59 -5.35
C PRO A 146 15.44 4.80 -6.27
N THR A 147 14.80 5.47 -7.21
CA THR A 147 13.93 4.85 -8.22
C THR A 147 14.63 3.68 -8.95
N TRP A 148 15.97 3.61 -8.91
CA TRP A 148 16.78 2.50 -9.42
C TRP A 148 16.73 1.23 -8.56
N MET A 149 16.35 1.30 -7.28
CA MET A 149 16.14 0.14 -6.42
C MET A 149 14.79 -0.56 -6.72
N LEU A 150 13.76 0.21 -7.12
CA LEU A 150 12.50 -0.31 -7.67
C LEU A 150 12.73 -0.99 -9.03
N ILE A 151 13.58 -0.40 -9.89
CA ILE A 151 14.01 -1.01 -11.16
C ILE A 151 14.80 -2.32 -10.93
N MET A 152 15.63 -2.38 -9.87
CA MET A 152 16.36 -3.59 -9.49
C MET A 152 15.42 -4.71 -9.00
N ILE A 153 14.34 -4.40 -8.29
CA ILE A 153 13.36 -5.40 -7.84
C ILE A 153 12.58 -6.00 -9.02
N CYS A 154 12.04 -5.19 -9.97
CA CYS A 154 11.39 -5.74 -11.19
C CYS A 154 12.42 -6.46 -12.11
N SER A 155 13.70 -6.07 -12.11
CA SER A 155 14.77 -6.81 -12.83
C SER A 155 15.08 -8.17 -12.21
N ILE A 156 15.16 -8.27 -10.87
CA ILE A 156 15.41 -9.54 -10.17
C ILE A 156 14.22 -10.50 -10.33
N ILE A 157 12.98 -10.00 -10.23
CA ILE A 157 11.76 -10.81 -10.42
C ILE A 157 11.65 -11.31 -11.88
N ASN A 158 11.96 -10.47 -12.88
CA ASN A 158 12.00 -10.90 -14.29
C ASN A 158 13.14 -11.89 -14.56
N LEU A 159 14.27 -11.78 -13.85
CA LEU A 159 15.36 -12.75 -13.93
C LEU A 159 14.95 -14.12 -13.35
N MET A 160 14.21 -14.14 -12.23
CA MET A 160 13.69 -15.39 -11.66
C MET A 160 12.61 -16.04 -12.52
N LYS A 161 11.74 -15.26 -13.19
CA LYS A 161 10.75 -15.78 -14.15
C LYS A 161 11.36 -16.40 -15.41
N LYS A 162 12.64 -16.14 -15.70
CA LYS A 162 13.36 -16.65 -16.89
C LYS A 162 14.16 -17.94 -16.60
N LEU A 163 14.16 -18.39 -15.34
CA LEU A 163 14.92 -19.54 -14.85
C LEU A 163 14.02 -20.75 -14.46
N ILE A 164 12.72 -20.68 -14.76
CA ILE A 164 11.74 -21.77 -14.66
C ILE A 164 11.14 -21.97 -16.06
#